data_AF-A0A2N6BNA0-F1
#
_entry.id   AF-A0A2N6BNA0-F1
#
_cell.length_a   1.000
_cell.length_b   1.000
_cell.length_c   1.000
_cell.angle_alpha   90.00
_cell.angle_beta   90.00
_cell.angle_gamma   90.00
#
_symmetry.space_group_name_H-M   'P 1'
#
loop_
_entity.id
_entity.type
_entity.pdbx_description
1 polymer ?
#
loop_
_entity_poly.entity_id
_entity_poly.type
_entity_poly.pdbx_seq_one_letter_code
_entity_poly.pdbx_strand_id
1 'polypeptide(L)' 'MCVKEVVIAAAARTPIGSYLSSLSSFTAPELGGFAVAEALKRS' A
#
# COMPACT_ATOMS: atom_id res chain seq x y z
N MET A 1 24.48 -0.71 -22.15
CA MET A 1 23.69 -0.11 -21.06
C MET A 1 23.83 -1.02 -19.85
N CYS A 2 24.56 -0.60 -18.81
CA CYS A 2 24.66 -1.43 -17.61
C CYS A 2 23.29 -1.49 -16.95
N VAL A 3 22.83 -2.70 -16.63
CA VAL A 3 21.55 -2.93 -15.97
C VAL A 3 21.66 -2.38 -14.55
N LYS A 4 20.78 -1.46 -14.16
CA LYS A 4 20.70 -1.00 -12.79
C LYS A 4 20.05 -2.09 -11.94
N GLU A 5 20.67 -2.42 -10.82
CA GLU A 5 20.09 -3.36 -9.87
C GLU A 5 18.80 -2.78 -9.29
N VAL A 6 17.71 -3.53 -9.38
CA VAL A 6 16.38 -3.12 -8.89
C VAL A 6 16.11 -3.88 -7.60
N VAL A 7 15.90 -3.13 -6.52
CA VAL A 7 15.61 -3.68 -5.19
C VAL A 7 14.25 -3.22 -4.68
N ILE A 8 13.63 -4.01 -3.82
CA ILE A 8 12.41 -3.60 -3.10
C ILE A 8 12.84 -2.96 -1.78
N ALA A 9 12.71 -1.64 -1.68
CA ALA A 9 13.15 -0.90 -0.49
C ALA A 9 12.18 -1.05 0.70
N ALA A 10 10.86 -1.12 0.43
CA ALA A 10 9.84 -1.30 1.46
C ALA A 10 8.54 -1.86 0.85
N ALA A 11 7.69 -2.42 1.72
CA ALA A 11 6.36 -2.90 1.35
C ALA A 11 5.35 -2.71 2.49
N ALA A 12 4.14 -2.32 2.13
CA ALA A 12 3.00 -2.21 3.05
C ALA A 12 1.70 -2.50 2.31
N ARG A 13 0.64 -2.78 3.08
CA ARG A 13 -0.71 -3.05 2.57
C ARG A 13 -1.75 -2.66 3.61
N THR A 14 -2.97 -2.38 3.15
CA THR A 14 -4.15 -2.37 4.03
C THR A 14 -4.60 -3.82 4.32
N PRO A 15 -5.38 -4.03 5.40
CA PRO A 15 -6.15 -5.26 5.58
C PRO A 15 -7.10 -5.50 4.39
N ILE A 16 -7.54 -6.74 4.22
CA ILE A 16 -8.57 -7.09 3.24
C ILE A 16 -9.92 -7.04 3.95
N GLY A 17 -10.79 -6.15 3.49
CA GLY A 17 -12.16 -6.06 3.99
C GLY A 17 -13.10 -6.96 3.19
N SER A 18 -14.03 -7.62 3.89
CA SER A 18 -15.16 -8.29 3.25
C SER A 18 -16.15 -7.25 2.69
N TYR A 19 -16.97 -7.68 1.72
CA TYR A 19 -17.99 -6.84 1.11
C TYR A 19 -18.90 -6.18 2.17
N LEU A 20 -19.05 -4.86 2.08
CA LEU A 20 -19.86 -4.02 2.99
C LEU A 20 -19.51 -4.14 4.49
N SER A 21 -18.28 -4.52 4.83
CA SER A 21 -17.83 -4.70 6.22
C SER A 21 -16.96 -3.52 6.71
N SER A 22 -15.96 -3.79 7.55
CA SER A 22 -15.17 -2.82 8.32
C SER A 22 -14.41 -1.76 7.51
N LEU A 23 -14.23 -1.95 6.20
CA LEU A 23 -13.59 -0.97 5.32
C LEU A 23 -14.58 -0.20 4.43
N SER A 24 -15.89 -0.42 4.58
CA SER A 24 -16.94 0.20 3.74
C SER A 24 -17.00 1.73 3.85
N SER A 25 -16.50 2.29 4.96
CA SER A 25 -16.43 3.74 5.17
C SER A 25 -15.28 4.42 4.43
N PHE A 26 -14.37 3.67 3.79
CA PHE A 26 -13.23 4.23 3.08
C PHE A 26 -13.35 4.00 1.58
N THR A 27 -12.97 5.01 0.81
CA THR A 27 -12.87 4.91 -0.64
C THR A 27 -11.59 4.20 -1.07
N ALA A 28 -11.57 3.68 -2.31
CA ALA A 28 -10.38 3.03 -2.87
C ALA A 28 -9.12 3.92 -2.87
N PRO A 29 -9.19 5.22 -3.26
CA PRO A 29 -8.05 6.12 -3.18
C PRO A 29 -7.52 6.32 -1.75
N GLU A 30 -8.39 6.39 -0.75
CA GLU A 30 -7.97 6.51 0.66
C GLU A 30 -7.20 5.26 1.11
N LEU A 31 -7.70 4.06 0.79
CA LEU A 31 -7.02 2.80 1.09
C LEU A 31 -5.65 2.71 0.41
N GLY A 32 -5.55 3.15 -0.85
CA GLY A 32 -4.28 3.27 -1.58
C GLY A 32 -3.33 4.27 -0.91
N GLY A 33 -3.85 5.43 -0.50
CA GLY A 33 -3.10 6.45 0.23
C GLY A 33 -2.51 5.92 1.54
N PHE A 34 -3.29 5.16 2.32
CA PHE A 34 -2.80 4.52 3.54
C PHE A 34 -1.66 3.54 3.26
N ALA A 35 -1.78 2.72 2.20
CA ALA A 35 -0.74 1.76 1.83
C ALA A 35 0.57 2.46 1.40
N VAL A 36 0.48 3.52 0.59
CA VAL A 36 1.66 4.30 0.15
C VAL A 36 2.32 5.01 1.31
N ALA A 37 1.54 5.69 2.16
CA ALA A 37 2.06 6.40 3.33
C ALA A 37 2.80 5.47 4.29
N GLU A 38 2.29 4.26 4.48
CA GLU A 38 2.94 3.26 5.34
C GLU A 38 4.19 2.65 4.69
N ALA A 39 4.20 2.41 3.38
CA ALA A 39 5.40 1.93 2.68
C ALA A 39 6.56 2.94 2.80
N LEU A 40 6.27 4.24 2.70
CA LEU A 40 7.24 5.32 2.87
C LEU A 40 7.78 5.45 4.30
N LYS A 41 6.99 5.08 5.32
CA LYS A 41 7.46 5.07 6.72
C LYS A 41 8.40 3.91 7.03
N ARG A 42 8.35 2.83 6.24
CA ARG A 42 9.11 1.59 6.44
C ARG A 42 10.41 1.52 5.63
N SER A 43 10.58 2.41 4.66
CA SER A 43 11.82 2.60 3.88
C SER A 43 12.79 3.50 4.61
#